data_AF-A0A953Z9Q4-F1
#
_entry.id   AF-A0A953Z9Q4-F1
#
_cell.length_a   1.000
_cell.length_b   1.000
_cell.length_c   1.000
_cell.angle_alpha   90.00
_cell.angle_beta   90.00
_cell.angle_gamma   90.00
#
_symmetry.space_group_name_H-M   'P 1'
#
loop_
_entity.id
_entity.type
_entity.pdbx_description
1 polymer ?
#
loop_
_entity_poly.entity_id
_entity_poly.type
_entity_poly.pdbx_seq_one_letter_code
_entity_poly.pdbx_strand_id
1 'polypeptide(L)'
;MPRSASAALTELQGLKYDFGPAAADRKVELLDALATRRLPNADEVLALHEAACFSRAFPENRLVLDAAERVTSTFGDRADVARFRKALTDTGIAGAPLHFRFYWLTAIWLHRQGWSNQLTIEWGEFGEKEKLSDLWHLLLPFCETAALDSYAFTTQEWIERMKAPFETDAEFVIRRFETLDVPIQLREKLYEDLDIPLILAPGATSPARSNERCAGQPIVFRKEPP
;
A
#
# COMPACT_ATOMS: atom_id res chain seq x y z
N MET A 1 21.77 26.54 -18.56
CA MET A 1 21.25 26.54 -17.17
C MET A 1 20.81 25.12 -16.83
N PRO A 2 21.04 24.61 -15.62
CA PRO A 2 20.46 23.31 -15.25
C PRO A 2 18.93 23.43 -15.35
N ARG A 3 18.29 22.59 -16.18
CA ARG A 3 16.82 22.53 -16.30
C ARG A 3 16.22 22.32 -14.90
N SER A 4 15.05 22.89 -14.59
CA SER A 4 14.36 22.61 -13.32
C SER A 4 13.93 21.13 -13.25
N ALA A 5 13.66 20.62 -12.05
CA ALA A 5 13.16 19.26 -11.88
C ALA A 5 11.81 19.07 -12.59
N SER A 6 10.89 20.03 -12.44
CA SER A 6 9.59 20.02 -13.10
C SER A 6 9.70 20.02 -14.63
N ALA A 7 10.61 20.80 -15.21
CA ALA A 7 10.81 20.81 -16.66
C ALA A 7 11.35 19.46 -17.18
N ALA A 8 12.27 18.83 -16.43
CA ALA A 8 12.75 17.49 -16.76
C ALA A 8 11.64 16.43 -16.66
N LEU A 9 10.76 16.55 -15.66
CA LEU A 9 9.61 15.65 -15.52
C LEU A 9 8.60 15.82 -16.67
N THR A 10 8.26 17.06 -17.03
CA THR A 10 7.37 17.32 -18.17
C THR A 10 7.93 16.75 -19.47
N GLU A 11 9.25 16.88 -19.69
CA GLU A 11 9.93 16.28 -20.83
C GLU A 11 9.84 14.74 -20.82
N LEU A 12 10.05 14.12 -19.66
CA LEU A 12 9.93 12.67 -19.51
C LEU A 12 8.51 12.17 -19.80
N GLN A 13 7.49 12.89 -19.33
CA GLN A 13 6.09 12.57 -19.60
C GLN A 13 5.75 12.71 -21.09
N GLY A 14 6.30 13.73 -21.77
CA GLY A 14 6.13 13.91 -23.21
C GLY A 14 6.68 12.74 -24.02
N LEU A 15 7.79 12.16 -23.58
CA LEU A 15 8.42 11.01 -24.23
C LEU A 15 7.72 9.67 -23.95
N LYS A 16 6.65 9.63 -23.14
CA LYS A 16 6.02 8.38 -22.67
C LYS A 16 5.75 7.39 -23.79
N TYR A 17 5.21 7.85 -24.92
CA TYR A 17 4.88 7.01 -26.08
C TYR A 17 5.88 7.11 -27.23
N ASP A 18 7.03 7.74 -27.03
CA ASP A 18 8.08 7.81 -28.03
C ASP A 18 9.05 6.63 -27.84
N PHE A 19 9.00 5.69 -28.80
CA PHE A 19 9.82 4.49 -28.81
C PHE A 19 10.85 4.61 -29.93
N GLY A 20 12.12 4.74 -29.56
CA GLY A 20 13.23 4.87 -30.50
C GLY A 20 14.55 5.08 -29.75
N PRO A 21 15.72 4.83 -30.38
CA PRO A 21 17.02 4.90 -29.69
C PRO A 21 17.26 6.24 -29.00
N ALA A 22 17.00 7.36 -29.70
CA ALA A 22 17.19 8.70 -29.13
C ALA A 22 16.22 9.00 -27.97
N ALA A 23 14.97 8.52 -28.05
CA ALA A 23 13.99 8.67 -26.97
C ALA A 23 14.39 7.83 -25.76
N ALA A 24 14.88 6.60 -25.97
CA ALA A 24 15.36 5.73 -24.92
C ALA A 24 16.56 6.35 -24.17
N ASP A 25 17.57 6.85 -24.90
CA ASP A 25 18.73 7.53 -24.30
C ASP A 25 18.29 8.75 -23.48
N ARG A 26 17.33 9.52 -24.02
CA ARG A 26 16.79 10.69 -23.34
C ARG A 26 15.99 10.33 -22.08
N LYS A 27 15.19 9.25 -22.11
CA LYS A 27 14.48 8.72 -20.93
C LYS A 27 15.46 8.31 -19.84
N VAL A 28 16.54 7.60 -20.19
CA VAL A 28 17.58 7.21 -19.22
C VAL A 28 18.17 8.45 -18.54
N GLU A 29 18.58 9.46 -19.30
CA GLU A 29 19.16 10.69 -18.75
C GLU A 29 18.17 11.41 -17.81
N LEU A 30 16.91 11.52 -18.21
CA LEU A 30 15.87 12.16 -17.41
C LEU A 30 15.55 11.39 -16.12
N LEU A 31 15.43 10.07 -16.20
CA LEU A 31 15.19 9.20 -15.04
C LEU A 31 16.33 9.30 -14.04
N ASP A 32 17.59 9.21 -14.49
CA ASP A 32 18.76 9.32 -13.62
C ASP A 32 18.87 10.72 -12.99
N ALA A 33 18.55 11.78 -13.75
CA ALA A 33 18.52 13.14 -13.22
C ALA A 33 17.41 13.34 -12.17
N LEU A 34 16.21 12.80 -12.41
CA LEU A 34 15.06 12.91 -11.51
C LEU A 34 15.18 12.01 -10.27
N ALA A 35 15.96 10.93 -10.34
CA ALA A 35 16.24 10.04 -9.21
C ALA A 35 16.82 10.78 -7.99
N THR A 36 17.62 11.81 -8.23
CA THR A 36 18.35 12.55 -7.17
C THR A 36 17.73 13.92 -6.83
N ARG A 37 16.77 14.39 -7.63
CA ARG A 37 16.18 15.73 -7.49
C ARG A 37 14.88 15.67 -6.71
N ARG A 38 14.68 16.63 -5.81
CA ARG A 38 13.41 16.80 -5.08
C ARG A 38 12.38 17.51 -5.94
N LEU A 39 11.15 17.01 -5.89
CA LEU A 39 10.01 17.61 -6.57
C LEU A 39 9.23 18.55 -5.63
N PRO A 40 8.63 19.62 -6.16
CA PRO A 40 8.04 20.69 -5.36
C PRO A 40 6.66 20.37 -4.80
N ASN A 41 5.93 19.40 -5.35
CA ASN A 41 4.56 19.04 -4.96
C ASN A 41 4.29 17.53 -5.13
N ALA A 42 3.17 17.06 -4.57
CA ALA A 42 2.77 15.66 -4.58
C ALA A 42 2.44 15.14 -5.99
N ASP A 43 1.79 15.96 -6.82
CA ASP A 43 1.38 15.58 -8.19
C ASP A 43 2.61 15.26 -9.06
N GLU A 44 3.68 16.05 -8.93
CA GLU A 44 4.94 15.80 -9.63
C GLU A 44 5.62 14.53 -9.11
N VAL A 45 5.59 14.26 -7.79
CA VAL A 45 6.12 13.02 -7.22
C VAL A 45 5.37 11.81 -7.77
N LEU A 46 4.03 11.88 -7.81
CA LEU A 46 3.19 10.84 -8.39
C LEU A 46 3.48 10.66 -9.89
N ALA A 47 3.56 11.75 -10.64
CA ALA A 47 3.87 11.71 -12.07
C ALA A 47 5.23 11.08 -12.37
N LEU A 48 6.26 11.35 -11.57
CA LEU A 48 7.56 10.68 -11.69
C LEU A 48 7.43 9.17 -11.43
N HIS A 49 6.70 8.80 -10.38
CA HIS A 49 6.46 7.39 -10.05
C HIS A 49 5.76 6.66 -11.20
N GLU A 50 4.69 7.25 -11.74
CA GLU A 50 3.95 6.68 -12.86
C GLU A 50 4.81 6.54 -14.13
N ALA A 51 5.62 7.55 -14.44
CA ALA A 51 6.53 7.51 -15.57
C ALA A 51 7.60 6.40 -15.42
N ALA A 52 8.14 6.23 -14.22
CA ALA A 52 9.10 5.17 -13.91
C ALA A 52 8.45 3.78 -13.96
N CYS A 53 7.26 3.59 -13.36
CA CYS A 53 6.50 2.35 -13.45
C CYS A 53 6.15 2.00 -14.91
N PHE A 54 5.75 2.98 -15.72
CA PHE A 54 5.48 2.76 -17.14
C PHE A 54 6.74 2.31 -17.89
N SER A 55 7.85 3.01 -17.69
CA SER A 55 9.15 2.68 -18.31
C SER A 55 9.65 1.30 -17.88
N ARG A 56 9.36 0.88 -16.63
CA ARG A 56 9.66 -0.48 -16.14
C ARG A 56 8.76 -1.54 -16.77
N ALA A 57 7.49 -1.24 -17.02
CA ALA A 57 6.53 -2.17 -17.61
C ALA A 57 6.72 -2.34 -19.13
N PHE A 58 7.12 -1.26 -19.82
CA PHE A 58 7.30 -1.23 -21.28
C PHE A 58 8.69 -0.70 -21.67
N PRO A 59 9.79 -1.33 -21.22
CA PRO A 59 11.13 -0.83 -21.49
C PRO A 59 11.51 -1.05 -22.96
N GLU A 60 12.18 -0.08 -23.57
CA GLU A 60 12.66 -0.21 -24.96
C GLU A 60 13.93 -1.05 -25.07
N ASN A 61 14.75 -0.99 -24.03
CA ASN A 61 16.00 -1.71 -23.92
C ASN A 61 16.37 -1.90 -22.45
N ARG A 62 17.50 -2.58 -22.21
CA ARG A 62 18.01 -2.84 -20.87
C ARG A 62 18.31 -1.55 -20.08
N LEU A 63 18.85 -0.52 -20.74
CA LEU A 63 19.25 0.72 -20.08
C LEU A 63 18.05 1.49 -19.50
N VAL A 64 16.95 1.56 -20.27
CA VAL A 64 15.70 2.18 -19.78
C VAL A 64 15.14 1.41 -18.59
N LEU A 65 15.13 0.07 -18.68
CA LEU A 65 14.69 -0.78 -17.59
C LEU A 65 15.52 -0.53 -16.32
N ASP A 66 16.84 -0.57 -16.42
CA ASP A 66 17.73 -0.41 -15.27
C ASP A 66 17.58 1.00 -14.66
N ALA A 67 17.39 2.03 -15.47
CA ALA A 67 17.14 3.40 -14.98
C ALA A 67 15.80 3.52 -14.25
N ALA A 68 14.73 2.92 -14.80
CA ALA A 68 13.43 2.88 -14.16
C ALA A 68 13.47 2.08 -12.85
N GLU A 69 14.16 0.94 -12.82
CA GLU A 69 14.33 0.11 -11.62
C GLU A 69 15.12 0.84 -10.53
N ARG A 70 16.18 1.59 -10.89
CA ARG A 70 16.88 2.47 -9.93
C ARG A 70 15.93 3.47 -9.29
N VAL A 71 15.13 4.18 -10.08
CA VAL A 71 14.16 5.16 -9.54
C VAL A 71 13.14 4.49 -8.63
N THR A 72 12.55 3.38 -9.09
CA THR A 72 11.45 2.74 -8.36
C THR A 72 11.89 2.01 -7.09
N SER A 73 13.07 1.40 -7.07
CA SER A 73 13.60 0.63 -5.93
C SER A 73 13.89 1.47 -4.67
N THR A 74 14.31 2.72 -4.85
CA THR A 74 14.59 3.66 -3.75
C THR A 74 13.51 4.73 -3.59
N PHE A 75 12.34 4.56 -4.23
CA PHE A 75 11.35 5.63 -4.29
C PHE A 75 10.80 6.00 -2.90
N GLY A 76 10.62 4.99 -2.03
CA GLY A 76 10.13 5.21 -0.66
C GLY A 76 11.09 5.96 0.25
N ASP A 77 12.38 6.00 -0.09
CA ASP A 77 13.41 6.69 0.70
C ASP A 77 13.49 8.19 0.38
N ARG A 78 12.73 8.65 -0.62
CA ARG A 78 12.81 10.04 -1.07
C ARG A 78 12.20 10.98 -0.03
N ALA A 79 12.91 12.08 0.24
CA ALA A 79 12.47 13.10 1.19
C ALA A 79 11.16 13.81 0.76
N ASP A 80 10.90 13.91 -0.54
CA ASP A 80 9.64 14.47 -1.05
C ASP A 80 8.45 13.51 -0.86
N VAL A 81 8.65 12.19 -0.98
CA VAL A 81 7.63 11.19 -0.59
C VAL A 81 7.31 11.30 0.90
N ALA A 82 8.32 11.39 1.77
CA ALA A 82 8.09 11.59 3.20
C ALA A 82 7.35 12.91 3.49
N ARG A 83 7.71 13.99 2.79
CA ARG A 83 7.08 15.32 2.92
C ARG A 83 5.61 15.31 2.48
N PHE A 84 5.30 14.63 1.39
CA PHE A 84 3.96 14.60 0.78
C PHE A 84 3.17 13.33 1.10
N ARG A 85 3.61 12.53 2.08
CA ARG A 85 3.03 11.22 2.43
C ARG A 85 1.50 11.20 2.47
N LYS A 86 0.89 12.19 3.14
CA LYS A 86 -0.57 12.29 3.27
C LYS A 86 -1.28 12.56 1.94
N ALA A 87 -0.66 13.33 1.04
CA ALA A 87 -1.21 13.60 -0.28
C ALA A 87 -0.99 12.43 -1.26
N LEU A 88 -0.07 11.52 -0.92
CA LEU A 88 0.26 10.33 -1.71
C LEU A 88 -0.45 9.06 -1.21
N THR A 89 -1.37 9.17 -0.24
CA THR A 89 -2.21 8.07 0.22
C THR A 89 -2.93 7.41 -0.97
N ASP A 90 -3.02 6.07 -0.96
CA ASP A 90 -3.72 5.26 -1.98
C ASP A 90 -3.14 5.30 -3.40
N THR A 91 -1.95 5.89 -3.59
CA THR A 91 -1.28 5.91 -4.89
C THR A 91 -0.55 4.60 -5.23
N GLY A 92 -0.29 3.76 -4.22
CA GLY A 92 0.55 2.56 -4.35
C GLY A 92 2.06 2.85 -4.37
N ILE A 93 2.46 4.07 -4.01
CA ILE A 93 3.87 4.46 -3.85
C ILE A 93 4.42 3.86 -2.54
N ALA A 94 5.55 3.17 -2.60
CA ALA A 94 6.28 2.74 -1.41
C ALA A 94 6.59 3.97 -0.52
N GLY A 95 6.31 3.87 0.78
CA GLY A 95 6.46 5.00 1.71
C GLY A 95 5.18 5.82 1.93
N ALA A 96 4.12 5.58 1.15
CA ALA A 96 2.78 6.13 1.35
C ALA A 96 1.84 5.07 1.97
N PRO A 97 0.93 5.45 2.88
CA PRO A 97 -0.05 4.55 3.44
C PRO A 97 -1.09 4.14 2.40
N LEU A 98 -1.68 2.97 2.62
CA LEU A 98 -2.81 2.45 1.85
C LEU A 98 -4.01 2.30 2.78
N HIS A 99 -5.14 2.88 2.38
CA HIS A 99 -6.44 2.78 3.02
C HIS A 99 -7.34 1.91 2.17
N PHE A 100 -8.05 1.00 2.81
CA PHE A 100 -8.92 0.06 2.10
C PHE A 100 -9.95 -0.57 3.03
N ARG A 101 -11.03 -1.03 2.44
CA ARG A 101 -12.01 -1.92 3.04
C ARG A 101 -11.76 -3.30 2.45
N PHE A 102 -10.94 -4.10 3.12
CA PHE A 102 -10.59 -5.41 2.60
C PHE A 102 -11.71 -6.41 2.84
N TYR A 103 -11.94 -7.27 1.85
CA TYR A 103 -12.61 -8.54 2.06
C TYR A 103 -11.77 -9.42 2.99
N TRP A 104 -12.43 -10.35 3.68
CA TRP A 104 -11.81 -11.25 4.65
C TRP A 104 -10.51 -11.88 4.12
N LEU A 105 -10.52 -12.37 2.88
CA LEU A 105 -9.38 -13.05 2.26
C LEU A 105 -8.13 -12.16 2.13
N THR A 106 -8.32 -10.86 1.86
CA THR A 106 -7.18 -9.94 1.74
C THR A 106 -6.64 -9.56 3.11
N ALA A 107 -7.52 -9.35 4.09
CA ALA A 107 -7.11 -9.07 5.47
C ALA A 107 -6.29 -10.23 6.05
N ILE A 108 -6.77 -11.47 5.90
CA ILE A 108 -6.03 -12.64 6.39
C ILE A 108 -4.77 -12.92 5.58
N TRP A 109 -4.78 -12.66 4.27
CA TRP A 109 -3.57 -12.78 3.46
C TRP A 109 -2.47 -11.85 3.97
N LEU A 110 -2.77 -10.57 4.22
CA LEU A 110 -1.79 -9.62 4.74
C LEU A 110 -1.25 -9.99 6.12
N HIS A 111 -2.14 -10.46 7.00
CA HIS A 111 -1.76 -11.00 8.30
C HIS A 111 -0.75 -12.14 8.14
N ARG A 112 -1.06 -13.13 7.30
CA ARG A 112 -0.21 -14.32 7.09
C ARG A 112 1.09 -14.03 6.36
N GLN A 113 1.16 -12.98 5.54
CA GLN A 113 2.40 -12.54 4.90
C GLN A 113 3.34 -11.79 5.86
N GLY A 114 2.90 -11.47 7.09
CA GLY A 114 3.74 -10.86 8.12
C GLY A 114 3.64 -9.34 8.21
N TRP A 115 2.59 -8.72 7.65
CA TRP A 115 2.36 -7.28 7.75
C TRP A 115 1.37 -6.89 8.85
N SER A 116 1.05 -7.81 9.77
CA SER A 116 0.10 -7.59 10.87
C SER A 116 0.42 -6.36 11.71
N ASN A 117 1.70 -6.15 12.01
CA ASN A 117 2.19 -5.01 12.80
C ASN A 117 2.08 -3.65 12.10
N GLN A 118 1.70 -3.63 10.82
CA GLN A 118 1.51 -2.43 10.02
C GLN A 118 0.03 -2.17 9.72
N LEU A 119 -0.86 -3.09 10.10
CA LEU A 119 -2.29 -2.95 9.90
C LEU A 119 -2.93 -2.30 11.11
N THR A 120 -3.72 -1.26 10.88
CA THR A 120 -4.53 -0.62 11.93
C THR A 120 -5.94 -0.32 11.45
N ILE A 121 -6.92 -0.27 12.35
CA ILE A 121 -8.29 0.11 12.02
C ILE A 121 -8.39 1.65 11.93
N GLU A 122 -9.00 2.16 10.87
CA GLU A 122 -9.33 3.59 10.76
C GLU A 122 -10.61 3.89 11.56
N TRP A 123 -10.48 4.00 12.88
CA TRP A 123 -11.62 4.21 13.78
C TRP A 123 -12.47 5.44 13.44
N GLY A 124 -11.90 6.48 12.82
CA GLY A 124 -12.65 7.66 12.39
C GLY A 124 -13.68 7.35 11.29
N GLU A 125 -13.39 6.40 10.42
CA GLU A 125 -14.19 6.03 9.24
C GLU A 125 -14.99 4.73 9.44
N PHE A 126 -14.76 4.02 10.55
CA PHE A 126 -15.44 2.76 10.82
C PHE A 126 -16.88 3.03 11.27
N GLY A 127 -17.86 2.92 10.37
CA GLY A 127 -19.26 3.22 10.67
C GLY A 127 -19.98 2.15 11.51
N GLU A 128 -19.50 0.91 11.49
CA GLU A 128 -20.21 -0.28 12.01
C GLU A 128 -19.54 -0.85 13.27
N LYS A 129 -18.99 0.03 14.12
CA LYS A 129 -18.22 -0.36 15.32
C LYS A 129 -19.08 -1.14 16.31
N GLU A 130 -20.35 -0.82 16.38
CA GLU A 130 -21.35 -1.42 17.25
C GLU A 130 -21.65 -2.86 16.80
N LYS A 131 -21.76 -3.11 15.49
CA LYS A 131 -21.93 -4.47 14.95
C LYS A 131 -20.75 -5.37 15.32
N LEU A 132 -19.52 -4.83 15.34
CA LEU A 132 -18.36 -5.59 15.79
C LEU A 132 -18.49 -5.94 17.29
N SER A 133 -19.04 -5.03 18.10
CA SER A 133 -19.31 -5.31 19.52
C SER A 133 -20.36 -6.39 19.73
N ASP A 134 -21.40 -6.44 18.90
CA ASP A 134 -22.43 -7.48 18.96
C ASP A 134 -21.86 -8.89 18.69
N LEU A 135 -20.73 -8.97 17.98
CA LEU A 135 -20.03 -10.21 17.69
C LEU A 135 -19.04 -10.63 18.80
N TRP A 136 -18.84 -9.86 19.86
CA TRP A 136 -17.86 -10.20 20.91
C TRP A 136 -18.10 -11.54 21.60
N HIS A 137 -19.36 -11.89 21.87
CA HIS A 137 -19.67 -13.20 22.44
C HIS A 137 -19.34 -14.37 21.50
N LEU A 138 -19.24 -14.10 20.19
CA LEU A 138 -18.84 -15.08 19.18
C LEU A 138 -17.32 -15.11 18.98
N LEU A 139 -16.67 -13.95 19.06
CA LEU A 139 -15.25 -13.76 18.73
C LEU A 139 -14.30 -13.99 19.92
N LEU A 140 -14.80 -13.95 21.16
CA LEU A 140 -14.00 -14.12 22.36
C LEU A 140 -14.17 -15.50 22.99
N PRO A 141 -13.13 -16.02 23.68
CA PRO A 141 -13.26 -17.16 24.57
C PRO A 141 -14.33 -16.91 25.63
N PHE A 142 -15.08 -17.95 25.99
CA PHE A 142 -16.15 -17.87 26.99
C PHE A 142 -15.71 -17.26 28.34
N CYS A 143 -14.46 -17.46 28.77
CA CYS A 143 -13.96 -16.86 30.01
C CYS A 143 -13.78 -15.33 29.93
N GLU A 144 -13.62 -14.76 28.74
CA GLU A 144 -13.46 -13.32 28.52
C GLU A 144 -14.81 -12.61 28.39
N THR A 145 -15.90 -13.33 28.09
CA THR A 145 -17.22 -12.71 27.82
C THR A 145 -17.92 -12.17 29.06
N ALA A 146 -17.63 -12.68 30.27
CA ALA A 146 -18.28 -12.20 31.49
C ALA A 146 -18.01 -10.71 31.80
N ALA A 147 -16.88 -10.20 31.31
CA ALA A 147 -16.52 -8.79 31.45
C ALA A 147 -17.38 -7.88 30.55
N LEU A 148 -17.88 -8.39 29.41
CA LEU A 148 -18.71 -7.64 28.47
C LEU A 148 -20.02 -7.16 29.13
N ASP A 149 -20.62 -8.00 29.96
CA ASP A 149 -21.87 -7.69 30.65
C ASP A 149 -21.69 -6.74 31.84
N SER A 150 -20.44 -6.59 32.31
CA SER A 150 -20.11 -5.87 33.54
C SER A 150 -19.64 -4.44 33.29
N TYR A 151 -19.13 -4.14 32.09
CA TYR A 151 -18.52 -2.85 31.76
C TYR A 151 -19.04 -2.30 30.43
N ALA A 152 -19.44 -1.03 30.44
CA ALA A 152 -19.84 -0.30 29.24
C ALA A 152 -18.64 0.41 28.60
N PHE A 153 -17.73 -0.37 28.00
CA PHE A 153 -16.65 0.16 27.17
C PHE A 153 -17.05 0.21 25.70
N THR A 154 -16.49 1.17 24.97
CA THR A 154 -16.58 1.21 23.50
C THR A 154 -15.84 0.02 22.88
N THR A 155 -16.16 -0.31 21.62
CA THR A 155 -15.48 -1.36 20.84
C THR A 155 -13.95 -1.17 20.83
N GLN A 156 -13.49 0.07 20.65
CA GLN A 156 -12.07 0.40 20.63
C GLN A 156 -11.40 0.20 21.99
N GLU A 157 -12.07 0.61 23.09
CA GLU A 157 -11.57 0.44 24.45
C GLU A 157 -11.50 -1.03 24.88
N TRP A 158 -12.42 -1.86 24.41
CA TRP A 158 -12.42 -3.31 24.58
C TRP A 158 -11.19 -3.93 23.90
N ILE A 159 -10.97 -3.62 22.62
CA ILE A 159 -9.80 -4.13 21.88
C ILE A 159 -8.50 -3.69 22.53
N GLU A 160 -8.37 -2.42 22.94
CA GLU A 160 -7.16 -1.91 23.58
C GLU A 160 -6.81 -2.66 24.88
N ARG A 161 -7.82 -3.14 25.61
CA ARG A 161 -7.63 -3.91 26.86
C ARG A 161 -7.32 -5.38 26.61
N MET A 162 -7.80 -5.94 25.50
CA MET A 162 -7.71 -7.37 25.21
C MET A 162 -6.54 -7.74 24.30
N LYS A 163 -6.06 -6.79 23.48
CA LYS A 163 -4.93 -7.02 22.58
C LYS A 163 -3.63 -7.22 23.36
N ALA A 164 -2.71 -7.98 22.78
CA ALA A 164 -1.36 -8.08 23.34
C ALA A 164 -0.59 -6.73 23.21
N PRO A 165 0.42 -6.45 24.04
CA PRO A 165 1.13 -5.16 24.03
C PRO A 165 1.75 -4.72 22.69
N PHE A 166 2.07 -5.67 21.80
CA PHE A 166 2.67 -5.41 20.49
C PHE A 166 1.73 -5.78 19.32
N GLU A 167 0.49 -6.13 19.62
CA GLU A 167 -0.54 -6.47 18.64
C GLU A 167 -1.32 -5.21 18.26
N THR A 168 -1.60 -5.05 16.97
CA THR A 168 -2.44 -3.96 16.49
C THR A 168 -3.92 -4.30 16.68
N ASP A 169 -4.78 -3.29 16.65
CA ASP A 169 -6.23 -3.50 16.69
C ASP A 169 -6.73 -4.34 15.51
N ALA A 170 -6.22 -4.11 14.30
CA ALA A 170 -6.55 -4.89 13.12
C ALA A 170 -6.09 -6.34 13.25
N GLU A 171 -4.86 -6.57 13.70
CA GLU A 171 -4.34 -7.92 13.93
C GLU A 171 -5.18 -8.68 14.95
N PHE A 172 -5.53 -8.02 16.06
CA PHE A 172 -6.39 -8.61 17.08
C PHE A 172 -7.71 -9.09 16.48
N VAL A 173 -8.42 -8.23 15.75
CA VAL A 173 -9.71 -8.58 15.14
C VAL A 173 -9.56 -9.70 14.11
N ILE A 174 -8.59 -9.59 13.19
CA ILE A 174 -8.34 -10.62 12.16
C ILE A 174 -8.09 -11.98 12.80
N ARG A 175 -7.29 -12.03 13.88
CA ARG A 175 -7.01 -13.29 14.59
C ARG A 175 -8.25 -13.87 15.25
N ARG A 176 -9.12 -13.05 15.86
CA ARG A 176 -10.38 -13.56 16.43
C ARG A 176 -11.28 -14.18 15.35
N PHE A 177 -11.37 -13.55 14.18
CA PHE A 177 -12.09 -14.12 13.03
C PHE A 177 -11.43 -15.40 12.50
N GLU A 178 -10.09 -15.47 12.44
CA GLU A 178 -9.38 -16.66 12.00
C GLU A 178 -9.65 -17.86 12.93
N THR A 179 -9.71 -17.63 14.24
CA THR A 179 -9.99 -18.66 15.24
C THR A 179 -11.45 -19.11 15.31
N LEU A 180 -12.37 -18.36 14.68
CA LEU A 180 -13.79 -18.67 14.71
C LEU A 180 -14.08 -19.98 13.96
N ASP A 181 -14.64 -20.99 14.64
CA ASP A 181 -14.96 -22.30 14.05
C ASP A 181 -16.28 -22.25 13.26
N VAL A 182 -16.23 -21.61 12.09
CA VAL A 182 -17.35 -21.51 11.14
C VAL A 182 -16.88 -21.78 9.71
N PRO A 183 -17.79 -22.18 8.79
CA PRO A 183 -17.50 -22.27 7.37
C PRO A 183 -16.93 -20.95 6.82
N ILE A 184 -16.00 -21.06 5.86
CA ILE A 184 -15.30 -19.89 5.29
C ILE A 184 -16.26 -18.84 4.73
N GLN A 185 -17.35 -19.27 4.08
CA GLN A 185 -18.36 -18.40 3.50
C GLN A 185 -19.10 -17.58 4.57
N LEU A 186 -19.35 -18.17 5.74
CA LEU A 186 -19.97 -17.45 6.85
C LEU A 186 -18.99 -16.48 7.49
N ARG A 187 -17.73 -16.88 7.68
CA ARG A 187 -16.67 -15.99 8.20
C ARG A 187 -16.49 -14.76 7.32
N GLU A 188 -16.40 -14.99 6.01
CA GLU A 188 -16.30 -13.94 4.99
C GLU A 188 -17.49 -12.99 5.07
N LYS A 189 -18.72 -13.54 5.09
CA LYS A 189 -19.92 -12.73 5.22
C LYS A 189 -19.96 -11.88 6.50
N LEU A 190 -19.64 -12.48 7.66
CA LEU A 190 -19.61 -11.78 8.94
C LEU A 190 -18.58 -10.64 8.95
N TYR A 191 -17.40 -10.87 8.37
CA TYR A 191 -16.36 -9.85 8.30
C TYR A 191 -16.72 -8.73 7.32
N GLU A 192 -17.28 -9.07 6.15
CA GLU A 192 -17.70 -8.10 5.14
C GLU A 192 -18.83 -7.19 5.63
N ASP A 193 -19.78 -7.73 6.39
CA ASP A 193 -20.89 -6.96 6.95
C ASP A 193 -20.45 -5.87 7.95
N LEU A 194 -19.21 -5.97 8.45
CA LEU A 194 -18.60 -4.94 9.28
C LEU A 194 -17.96 -3.81 8.47
N ASP A 195 -17.62 -4.02 7.19
CA ASP A 195 -16.96 -3.01 6.35
C ASP A 195 -15.75 -2.32 7.03
N ILE A 196 -14.89 -3.11 7.70
CA ILE A 196 -13.82 -2.56 8.55
C ILE A 196 -12.82 -1.78 7.69
N PRO A 197 -12.67 -0.46 7.89
CA PRO A 197 -11.66 0.31 7.19
C PRO A 197 -10.31 0.06 7.84
N LEU A 198 -9.34 -0.33 7.03
CA LEU A 198 -8.00 -0.67 7.46
C LEU A 198 -6.99 0.26 6.78
N ILE A 199 -5.93 0.56 7.52
CA ILE A 199 -4.75 1.28 7.04
C ILE A 199 -3.58 0.32 7.10
N LEU A 200 -2.87 0.13 5.99
CA LEU A 200 -1.53 -0.46 5.97
C LEU A 200 -0.51 0.66 5.98
N ALA A 201 0.21 0.77 7.10
CA ALA A 201 1.35 1.66 7.24
C ALA A 201 2.47 1.22 6.29
N PRO A 202 3.20 2.17 5.70
CA PRO A 202 4.33 1.85 4.82
C PRO A 202 5.50 1.28 5.63
N GLY A 203 6.13 0.25 5.07
CA GLY A 203 7.30 -0.43 5.60
C GLY A 203 8.16 -1.00 4.46
N ALA A 204 9.34 -1.51 4.79
CA ALA A 204 10.32 -1.95 3.79
C ALA A 204 9.83 -3.13 2.93
N THR A 205 8.97 -3.98 3.50
CA THR A 205 8.43 -5.16 2.83
C THR A 205 6.96 -5.02 2.46
N SER A 206 6.33 -3.88 2.74
CA SER A 206 4.89 -3.69 2.47
C SER A 206 4.63 -3.73 0.96
N PRO A 207 3.51 -4.33 0.53
CA PRO A 207 3.14 -4.35 -0.88
C PRO A 207 3.02 -2.93 -1.43
N ALA A 208 3.75 -2.64 -2.52
CA ALA A 208 3.73 -1.35 -3.17
C ALA A 208 4.09 -1.47 -4.65
N ARG A 209 3.36 -0.75 -5.53
CA ARG A 209 3.60 -0.73 -6.98
C ARG A 209 5.04 -0.35 -7.33
N SER A 210 5.71 0.43 -6.47
CA SER A 210 7.12 0.78 -6.61
C SER A 210 8.03 -0.42 -6.75
N ASN A 211 7.79 -1.55 -6.07
CA ASN A 211 8.74 -2.67 -6.06
C ASN A 211 8.14 -3.96 -6.63
N GLU A 212 6.82 -4.03 -6.80
CA GLU A 212 6.17 -5.25 -7.27
C GLU A 212 6.56 -5.64 -8.70
N ARG A 213 6.88 -6.93 -8.86
CA ARG A 213 7.20 -7.56 -10.14
C ARG A 213 6.82 -9.03 -10.10
N CYS A 214 6.27 -9.53 -11.21
CA CYS A 214 6.01 -10.96 -11.35
C CYS A 214 7.34 -11.72 -11.51
N ALA A 215 7.70 -12.50 -10.49
CA ALA A 215 8.92 -13.30 -10.49
C ALA A 215 8.88 -14.39 -11.57
N GLY A 216 10.04 -14.66 -12.18
CA GLY A 216 10.21 -15.75 -13.17
C GLY A 216 9.69 -15.46 -14.58
N GLN A 217 9.11 -14.29 -14.83
CA GLN A 217 8.65 -13.91 -16.17
C GLN A 217 9.78 -13.26 -17.00
N PRO A 218 9.92 -13.60 -18.29
CA PRO A 218 10.91 -12.99 -19.18
C PRO A 218 10.60 -11.51 -19.41
N ILE A 219 11.65 -10.70 -19.59
CA ILE A 219 11.52 -9.29 -19.98
C ILE A 219 11.31 -9.22 -21.48
N VAL A 220 10.27 -8.51 -21.90
CA VAL A 220 10.02 -8.20 -23.32
C VAL A 220 10.30 -6.72 -23.55
N PHE A 221 11.29 -6.44 -24.40
CA PHE A 221 11.60 -5.07 -24.79
C PHE A 221 10.67 -4.61 -25.92
N ARG A 222 10.18 -3.36 -25.83
CA ARG A 222 9.19 -2.78 -26.72
C ARG A 222 9.84 -1.84 -27.74
N LYS A 223 9.43 -1.94 -29.00
CA LYS A 223 9.85 -1.01 -30.06
C LYS A 223 8.77 -0.02 -30.46
N GLU A 224 7.56 -0.26 -29.98
CA GLU A 224 6.35 0.49 -30.28
C GLU A 224 5.50 0.58 -29.00
N PRO A 225 4.62 1.59 -28.89
CA PRO A 225 3.69 1.71 -27.78
C PRO A 225 2.79 0.47 -27.62
N PRO A 226 2.37 0.14 -26.39
CA PRO A 226 1.41 -0.93 -26.12
C PRO A 226 -0.02 -0.59 -26.57
#